data_AF-A0A8S2DJM8-F1
#
_entry.id   AF-A0A8S2DJM8-F1
#
_cell.length_a   1.000
_cell.length_b   1.000
_cell.length_c   1.000
_cell.angle_alpha   90.00
_cell.angle_beta   90.00
_cell.angle_gamma   90.00
#
_symmetry.space_group_name_H-M   'P 1'
#
loop_
_entity.id
_entity.type
_entity.pdbx_description
1 polymer ?
#
loop_
_entity_poly.entity_id
_entity_poly.type
_entity_poly.pdbx_seq_one_letter_code
_entity_poly.pdbx_strand_id
1 'polypeptide(L)'
;MACEIYAGSGNNRTNSTEESILFEIEADTCLEGAKPFGDITERSAFDKEEHEILFMLGSVFKIVDILSDEQEKLWTVKLKLSSEGVGNYKNAYLNYSKALELELQKPLLHKYNLGNIFTGLGHVLKQQGQFDRALSQYVNVLKLDLGEEGRHGILLGAAYLNIGGIHYDQGNYELALENMFECLGIQLRQLPENHPDVARTLNYIALAQQSAGECELALTNYRRALSIQLACNLKHPETAITYNSIGMVYVKGFKNCTEAMVNYEKALKIYENAAFPSNHPALIPLLTNIGQVHRLREDYELAMSYYNRALHSQLENASNHAHAAVIYSNIALIYDEGYQNYPETLINYSKAAEISRLSMPEDRPDFAKILLNMGNLYTRMLEYEMALTNYRNALSIELIHSLDRPDTAALCNRIGAIYGHGLKNYRKALIDFEKALTIHLFKCPITGPSSPRTK
;
A
#
# COMPACT_ATOMS: atom_id res chain seq x y z
N MET A 1 -23.22 -13.27 -23.11
CA MET A 1 -23.88 -14.56 -22.84
C MET A 1 -24.57 -14.35 -21.50
N ALA A 2 -25.90 -14.31 -21.44
CA ALA A 2 -26.60 -14.09 -20.16
C ALA A 2 -26.56 -15.40 -19.39
N CYS A 3 -25.91 -15.42 -18.23
CA CYS A 3 -25.92 -16.57 -17.34
C CYS A 3 -26.84 -16.24 -16.17
N GLU A 4 -27.90 -17.02 -16.01
CA GLU A 4 -28.78 -16.96 -14.84
C GLU A 4 -28.18 -17.84 -13.75
N ILE A 5 -27.80 -17.25 -12.63
CA ILE A 5 -27.27 -17.98 -11.47
C ILE A 5 -28.39 -18.13 -10.45
N TYR A 6 -28.68 -19.38 -10.05
CA TYR A 6 -29.71 -19.70 -9.07
C TYR A 6 -29.04 -20.07 -7.74
N ALA A 7 -29.27 -19.25 -6.70
CA ALA A 7 -28.88 -19.59 -5.33
C ALA A 7 -30.16 -19.78 -4.50
N GLY A 8 -30.60 -21.03 -4.35
CA GLY A 8 -31.74 -21.39 -3.50
C GLY A 8 -31.48 -22.72 -2.80
N SER A 9 -31.75 -22.80 -1.49
CA SER A 9 -31.69 -24.06 -0.77
C SER A 9 -32.88 -24.94 -1.18
N GLY A 10 -32.70 -25.73 -2.23
CA GLY A 10 -33.68 -26.71 -2.66
C GLY A 10 -33.91 -27.78 -1.60
N ASN A 11 -35.18 -27.99 -1.27
CA ASN A 11 -35.77 -29.18 -0.67
C ASN A 11 -35.46 -29.49 0.80
N ASN A 12 -36.20 -28.83 1.71
CA ASN A 12 -36.97 -29.47 2.81
C ASN A 12 -37.22 -28.47 3.95
N ARG A 13 -38.32 -27.71 3.91
CA ARG A 13 -38.85 -27.04 5.12
C ARG A 13 -40.37 -26.99 5.13
N THR A 14 -40.99 -28.08 5.54
CA THR A 14 -42.36 -28.07 6.06
C THR A 14 -42.32 -27.49 7.48
N ASN A 15 -42.80 -26.24 7.65
CA ASN A 15 -42.97 -25.47 8.90
C ASN A 15 -41.90 -24.41 9.26
N SER A 16 -41.79 -23.32 8.49
CA SER A 16 -41.21 -22.10 9.06
C SER A 16 -41.94 -20.83 8.60
N THR A 17 -41.94 -19.81 9.48
CA THR A 17 -42.33 -18.42 9.20
C THR A 17 -41.28 -17.68 8.37
N GLU A 18 -40.35 -18.41 7.76
CA GLU A 18 -39.23 -17.87 7.02
C GLU A 18 -39.65 -17.64 5.57
N GLU A 19 -39.35 -16.45 5.04
CA GLU A 19 -39.50 -16.12 3.64
C GLU A 19 -38.16 -16.42 2.93
N SER A 20 -38.22 -17.00 1.74
CA SER A 20 -37.03 -17.31 0.95
C SER A 20 -36.67 -16.12 0.07
N ILE A 21 -35.38 -15.89 -0.15
CA ILE A 21 -34.91 -14.86 -1.09
C ILE A 21 -34.07 -15.55 -2.18
N LEU A 22 -34.50 -15.43 -3.42
CA LEU A 22 -33.78 -15.82 -4.62
C LEU A 22 -33.08 -14.59 -5.21
N PHE A 23 -31.78 -14.69 -5.48
CA PHE A 23 -31.05 -13.66 -6.22
C PHE A 23 -30.88 -14.11 -7.67
N GLU A 24 -31.48 -13.38 -8.62
CA GLU A 24 -31.32 -13.60 -10.06
C GLU A 24 -30.29 -12.59 -10.57
N ILE A 25 -29.10 -13.06 -10.94
CA ILE A 25 -27.97 -12.18 -11.32
C ILE A 25 -27.80 -12.19 -12.85
N GLU A 26 -28.03 -11.05 -13.50
CA GLU A 26 -27.64 -10.79 -14.88
C GLU A 26 -26.20 -10.25 -14.92
N ALA A 27 -25.25 -11.14 -15.25
CA ALA A 27 -23.85 -10.78 -15.44
C ALA A 27 -23.52 -10.72 -16.94
N ASP A 28 -23.70 -9.56 -17.56
CA ASP A 28 -23.20 -9.34 -18.92
C ASP A 28 -21.67 -9.19 -18.88
N THR A 29 -20.97 -10.25 -19.26
CA THR A 29 -19.50 -10.28 -19.32
C THR A 29 -18.92 -9.37 -20.40
N CYS A 30 -19.76 -8.82 -21.30
CA CYS A 30 -19.36 -7.88 -22.35
C CYS A 30 -19.47 -6.41 -21.90
N LEU A 31 -19.90 -6.15 -20.67
CA LEU A 31 -20.13 -4.80 -20.15
C LEU A 31 -18.78 -4.07 -19.98
N GLU A 32 -18.57 -3.00 -20.76
CA GLU A 32 -17.32 -2.24 -20.76
C GLU A 32 -17.04 -1.64 -19.37
N GLY A 33 -15.89 -2.00 -18.78
CA GLY A 33 -15.44 -1.49 -17.48
C GLY A 33 -15.82 -2.36 -16.27
N ALA A 34 -16.53 -3.48 -16.47
CA ALA A 34 -16.66 -4.49 -15.43
C ALA A 34 -15.34 -5.27 -15.22
N LYS A 35 -15.14 -5.81 -14.01
CA LYS A 35 -14.00 -6.69 -13.71
C LYS A 35 -14.08 -7.95 -14.58
N PRO A 36 -12.95 -8.53 -15.02
CA PRO A 36 -12.95 -9.75 -15.81
C PRO A 36 -13.57 -10.92 -15.01
N PHE A 37 -14.39 -11.72 -15.69
CA PHE A 37 -14.90 -12.99 -15.17
C PHE A 37 -14.02 -14.12 -15.70
N GLY A 38 -13.80 -15.13 -14.88
CA GLY A 38 -13.20 -16.39 -15.31
C GLY A 38 -14.31 -17.41 -15.51
N ASP A 39 -14.46 -17.92 -16.73
CA ASP A 39 -15.18 -19.18 -16.92
C ASP A 39 -14.30 -20.30 -16.36
N ILE A 40 -14.78 -20.95 -15.29
CA ILE A 40 -14.09 -22.04 -14.62
C ILE A 40 -14.80 -23.37 -14.84
N THR A 41 -15.69 -23.46 -15.83
CA THR A 41 -16.45 -24.68 -16.13
C THR A 41 -15.52 -25.89 -16.32
N GLU A 42 -14.32 -25.71 -16.91
CA GLU A 42 -13.33 -26.79 -17.09
C GLU A 42 -12.55 -27.17 -15.81
N ARG A 43 -12.75 -26.43 -14.71
CA ARG A 43 -12.05 -26.61 -13.42
C ARG A 43 -13.02 -26.77 -12.24
N SER A 44 -14.31 -26.90 -12.53
CA SER A 44 -15.35 -27.04 -11.52
C SER A 44 -15.24 -28.37 -10.78
N ALA A 45 -15.60 -28.37 -9.49
CA ALA A 45 -15.75 -29.62 -8.74
C ALA A 45 -17.07 -30.36 -9.05
N PHE A 46 -18.00 -29.69 -9.75
CA PHE A 46 -19.34 -30.17 -10.10
C PHE A 46 -19.48 -30.38 -11.61
N ASP A 47 -18.53 -31.13 -12.18
CA ASP A 47 -18.45 -31.39 -13.62
C ASP A 47 -19.78 -31.91 -14.20
N LYS A 48 -20.37 -31.09 -15.09
CA LYS A 48 -21.51 -31.33 -16.01
C LYS A 48 -22.92 -31.01 -15.54
N GLU A 49 -23.13 -30.55 -14.31
CA GLU A 49 -24.48 -30.17 -13.82
C GLU A 49 -24.66 -28.66 -13.64
N GLU A 50 -23.58 -27.92 -13.39
CA GLU A 50 -23.64 -26.46 -13.14
C GLU A 50 -22.59 -25.70 -13.95
N HIS A 51 -22.97 -24.50 -14.44
CA HIS A 51 -22.04 -23.54 -15.02
C HIS A 51 -21.51 -22.63 -13.91
N GLU A 52 -20.30 -22.90 -13.43
CA GLU A 52 -19.65 -22.06 -12.41
C GLU A 52 -18.94 -20.87 -13.07
N ILE A 53 -19.35 -19.66 -12.68
CA ILE A 53 -18.73 -18.41 -13.12
C ILE A 53 -18.04 -17.74 -11.93
N LEU A 54 -16.73 -17.49 -12.06
CA LEU A 54 -15.96 -16.78 -11.05
C LEU A 54 -16.09 -15.27 -11.28
N PHE A 55 -16.69 -14.56 -10.32
CA PHE A 55 -16.68 -13.09 -10.28
C PHE A 55 -15.56 -12.59 -9.36
N MET A 56 -14.86 -11.54 -9.79
CA MET A 56 -13.82 -10.93 -8.96
C MET A 56 -14.44 -10.28 -7.71
N LEU A 57 -13.79 -10.45 -6.56
CA LEU A 57 -14.18 -9.83 -5.30
C LEU A 57 -14.30 -8.30 -5.47
N GLY A 58 -15.43 -7.73 -5.02
CA GLY A 58 -15.77 -6.32 -5.20
C GLY A 58 -16.36 -5.97 -6.58
N SER A 59 -17.03 -6.91 -7.25
CA SER A 59 -17.94 -6.62 -8.36
C SER A 59 -19.24 -6.05 -7.80
N VAL A 60 -19.75 -4.96 -8.37
CA VAL A 60 -20.94 -4.26 -7.89
C VAL A 60 -22.14 -4.67 -8.75
N PHE A 61 -23.22 -5.14 -8.10
CA PHE A 61 -24.48 -5.44 -8.76
C PHE A 61 -25.56 -4.48 -8.27
N LYS A 62 -26.28 -3.85 -9.21
CA LYS A 62 -27.45 -3.01 -8.90
C LYS A 62 -28.69 -3.88 -8.80
N ILE A 63 -29.52 -3.63 -7.80
CA ILE A 63 -30.88 -4.18 -7.76
C ILE A 63 -31.69 -3.50 -8.86
N VAL A 64 -32.12 -4.29 -9.83
CA VAL A 64 -32.97 -3.87 -10.95
C VAL A 64 -34.43 -3.96 -10.56
N ASP A 65 -34.80 -5.03 -9.86
CA ASP A 65 -36.19 -5.28 -9.47
C ASP A 65 -36.25 -6.19 -8.24
N ILE A 66 -37.37 -6.15 -7.52
CA ILE A 66 -37.68 -7.06 -6.41
C ILE A 66 -39.12 -7.54 -6.59
N LEU A 67 -39.29 -8.84 -6.83
CA LEU A 67 -40.58 -9.48 -7.03
C LEU A 67 -40.91 -10.35 -5.83
N SER A 68 -42.18 -10.45 -5.45
CA SER A 68 -42.63 -11.35 -4.38
C SER A 68 -43.69 -12.32 -4.90
N ASP A 69 -43.50 -13.59 -4.64
CA ASP A 69 -44.53 -14.62 -4.78
C ASP A 69 -45.05 -15.00 -3.38
N GLU A 70 -46.26 -14.54 -3.08
CA GLU A 70 -46.91 -14.79 -1.78
C GLU A 70 -47.33 -16.26 -1.60
N GLN A 71 -47.53 -17.01 -2.68
CA GLN A 71 -47.92 -18.43 -2.60
C GLN A 71 -46.73 -19.31 -2.20
N GLU A 72 -45.56 -19.01 -2.75
CA GLU A 72 -44.30 -19.72 -2.48
C GLU A 72 -43.45 -19.06 -1.37
N LYS A 73 -43.93 -17.94 -0.80
CA LYS A 73 -43.18 -17.11 0.17
C LYS A 73 -41.75 -16.79 -0.31
N LEU A 74 -41.62 -16.43 -1.59
CA LEU A 74 -40.35 -16.25 -2.27
C LEU A 74 -40.20 -14.80 -2.76
N TRP A 75 -39.15 -14.13 -2.31
CA TRP A 75 -38.71 -12.85 -2.86
C TRP A 75 -37.64 -13.09 -3.91
N THR A 76 -37.85 -12.65 -5.15
CA THR A 76 -36.83 -12.66 -6.20
C THR A 76 -36.23 -11.27 -6.34
N VAL A 77 -34.95 -11.13 -6.01
CA VAL A 77 -34.16 -9.91 -6.18
C VAL A 77 -33.37 -10.01 -7.46
N LYS A 78 -33.75 -9.22 -8.48
CA LYS A 78 -33.04 -9.17 -9.76
C LYS A 78 -31.87 -8.21 -9.64
N LEU A 79 -30.67 -8.69 -9.92
CA LEU A 79 -29.40 -7.98 -9.82
C LEU A 79 -28.75 -7.88 -11.19
N LYS A 80 -28.22 -6.71 -11.56
CA LYS A 80 -27.45 -6.52 -12.81
C LYS A 80 -26.07 -5.97 -12.52
N LEU A 81 -25.06 -6.54 -13.15
CA LEU A 81 -23.67 -6.10 -13.01
C LEU A 81 -23.50 -4.63 -13.44
N SER A 82 -22.78 -3.85 -12.62
CA SER A 82 -22.55 -2.41 -12.80
C SER A 82 -21.06 -2.08 -12.86
N SER A 83 -20.69 -1.15 -13.76
CA SER A 83 -19.34 -0.57 -13.86
C SER A 83 -19.17 0.71 -13.03
N GLU A 84 -20.24 1.23 -12.42
CA GLU A 84 -20.17 2.42 -11.54
C GLU A 84 -19.51 2.08 -10.20
N GLY A 85 -18.42 2.78 -9.88
CA GLY A 85 -17.72 2.69 -8.59
C GLY A 85 -16.27 2.21 -8.67
N VAL A 86 -15.87 1.59 -9.78
CA VAL A 86 -14.45 1.35 -10.07
C VAL A 86 -13.91 2.60 -10.78
N GLY A 87 -12.86 3.21 -10.23
CA GLY A 87 -12.19 4.35 -10.90
C GLY A 87 -11.94 3.99 -12.36
N ASN A 88 -12.65 4.64 -13.27
CA ASN A 88 -12.66 4.25 -14.68
C ASN A 88 -11.40 4.79 -15.38
N TYR A 89 -10.24 4.33 -14.91
CA TYR A 89 -8.93 4.73 -15.39
C TYR A 89 -8.75 4.36 -16.87
N LYS A 90 -9.44 3.31 -17.35
CA LYS A 90 -9.43 2.95 -18.77
C LYS A 90 -10.14 4.01 -19.63
N ASN A 91 -11.32 4.47 -19.24
CA ASN A 91 -12.01 5.55 -19.96
C ASN A 91 -11.30 6.89 -19.78
N ALA A 92 -10.74 7.18 -18.60
CA ALA A 92 -9.92 8.36 -18.40
C ALA A 92 -8.69 8.35 -19.33
N TYR A 93 -8.00 7.22 -19.44
CA TYR A 93 -6.88 7.03 -20.35
C TYR A 93 -7.31 7.23 -21.81
N LEU A 94 -8.43 6.63 -22.22
CA LEU A 94 -8.97 6.77 -23.58
C LEU A 94 -9.35 8.22 -23.89
N ASN A 95 -9.99 8.92 -22.95
CA ASN A 95 -10.38 10.32 -23.10
C ASN A 95 -9.15 11.23 -23.25
N TYR A 96 -8.13 11.05 -22.41
CA TYR A 96 -6.89 11.82 -22.56
C TYR A 96 -6.12 11.46 -23.83
N SER A 97 -6.13 10.20 -24.27
CA SER A 97 -5.50 9.77 -25.52
C SER A 97 -6.19 10.39 -26.73
N LYS A 98 -7.52 10.41 -26.75
CA LYS A 98 -8.31 11.11 -27.76
C LYS A 98 -8.08 12.62 -27.73
N ALA A 99 -8.00 13.23 -26.55
CA ALA A 99 -7.67 14.64 -26.40
C ALA A 99 -6.27 14.97 -26.96
N LEU A 100 -5.30 14.08 -26.75
CA LEU A 100 -3.96 14.20 -27.31
C LEU A 100 -3.99 14.16 -28.84
N GLU A 101 -4.69 13.19 -29.44
CA GLU A 101 -4.85 13.10 -30.89
C GLU A 101 -5.47 14.36 -31.49
N LEU A 102 -6.54 14.88 -30.88
CA LEU A 102 -7.22 16.10 -31.32
C LEU A 102 -6.32 17.33 -31.22
N GLU A 103 -5.49 17.43 -30.17
CA GLU A 103 -4.56 18.55 -30.01
C GLU A 103 -3.43 18.47 -31.05
N LEU A 104 -2.92 17.27 -31.35
CA LEU A 104 -1.87 17.05 -32.36
C LEU A 104 -2.34 17.31 -33.80
N GLN A 105 -3.64 17.25 -34.07
CA GLN A 105 -4.22 17.59 -35.38
C GLN A 105 -4.35 19.10 -35.62
N LYS A 106 -4.16 19.94 -34.60
CA LYS A 106 -4.29 21.40 -34.73
C LYS A 106 -3.08 22.01 -35.46
N PRO A 107 -3.28 23.03 -36.32
CA PRO A 107 -2.18 23.73 -37.01
C PRO A 107 -1.21 24.44 -36.05
N LEU A 108 -1.72 24.91 -34.91
CA LEU A 108 -0.92 25.43 -33.80
C LEU A 108 -1.15 24.58 -32.56
N LEU A 109 -0.07 23.99 -32.06
CA LEU A 109 -0.07 23.21 -30.83
C LEU A 109 -0.12 24.14 -29.63
N HIS A 110 -1.14 24.00 -28.78
CA HIS A 110 -1.19 24.75 -27.53
C HIS A 110 -0.39 24.01 -26.45
N LYS A 111 0.88 24.37 -26.27
CA LYS A 111 1.81 23.68 -25.36
C LYS A 111 1.21 23.47 -23.95
N TYR A 112 0.50 24.46 -23.40
CA TYR A 112 -0.17 24.32 -22.11
C TYR A 112 -1.25 23.22 -22.08
N ASN A 113 -2.01 23.05 -23.17
CA ASN A 113 -3.02 21.99 -23.26
C ASN A 113 -2.35 20.62 -23.34
N LEU A 114 -1.29 20.50 -24.14
CA LEU A 114 -0.48 19.29 -24.21
C LEU A 114 0.08 18.90 -22.84
N GLY A 115 0.60 19.87 -22.08
CA GLY A 115 1.13 19.59 -20.74
C GLY A 115 0.06 19.08 -19.77
N ASN A 116 -1.15 19.64 -19.80
CA ASN A 116 -2.29 19.14 -19.01
C ASN A 116 -2.70 17.72 -19.43
N ILE A 117 -2.74 17.44 -20.73
CA ILE A 117 -3.07 16.11 -21.26
C ILE A 117 -2.01 15.09 -20.83
N PHE A 118 -0.72 15.40 -20.98
CA PHE A 118 0.37 14.53 -20.54
C PHE A 118 0.35 14.31 -19.03
N THR A 119 0.07 15.34 -18.24
CA THR A 119 -0.07 15.22 -16.78
C THR A 119 -1.24 14.30 -16.40
N GLY A 120 -2.38 14.43 -17.09
CA GLY A 120 -3.54 13.57 -16.92
C GLY A 120 -3.26 12.12 -17.29
N LEU A 121 -2.64 11.87 -18.46
CA LEU A 121 -2.21 10.53 -18.87
C LEU A 121 -1.23 9.93 -17.85
N GLY A 122 -0.25 10.70 -17.40
CA GLY A 122 0.72 10.28 -16.39
C GLY A 122 0.04 9.86 -15.10
N HIS A 123 -0.93 10.64 -14.61
CA HIS A 123 -1.67 10.32 -13.39
C HIS A 123 -2.47 9.03 -13.54
N VAL A 124 -3.20 8.88 -14.64
CA VAL A 124 -3.98 7.66 -14.91
C VAL A 124 -3.09 6.42 -15.01
N LEU A 125 -1.95 6.52 -15.70
CA LEU A 125 -0.98 5.43 -15.82
C LEU A 125 -0.34 5.09 -14.48
N LYS A 126 -0.04 6.09 -13.63
CA LYS A 126 0.44 5.87 -12.27
C LYS A 126 -0.57 5.09 -11.43
N GLN A 127 -1.85 5.45 -11.50
CA GLN A 127 -2.93 4.73 -10.78
C GLN A 127 -3.11 3.28 -11.30
N GLN A 128 -2.77 3.03 -12.56
CA GLN A 128 -2.73 1.68 -13.15
C GLN A 128 -1.43 0.91 -12.84
N GLY A 129 -0.51 1.48 -12.05
CA GLY A 129 0.79 0.87 -11.72
C GLY A 129 1.81 0.89 -12.87
N GLN A 130 1.52 1.56 -13.98
CA GLN A 130 2.39 1.63 -15.16
C GLN A 130 3.39 2.78 -15.03
N PHE A 131 4.32 2.65 -14.08
CA PHE A 131 5.24 3.72 -13.68
C PHE A 131 6.13 4.24 -14.81
N ASP A 132 6.71 3.38 -15.65
CA ASP A 132 7.59 3.79 -16.75
C ASP A 132 6.85 4.62 -17.81
N ARG A 133 5.61 4.21 -18.11
CA ARG A 133 4.74 4.95 -19.03
C ARG A 133 4.31 6.27 -18.41
N ALA A 134 4.01 6.29 -17.12
CA ALA A 134 3.67 7.52 -16.40
C ALA A 134 4.83 8.52 -16.39
N LEU A 135 6.04 8.07 -16.06
CA LEU A 135 7.28 8.86 -16.13
C LEU A 135 7.48 9.45 -17.52
N SER A 136 7.29 8.64 -18.57
CA SER A 136 7.40 9.10 -19.95
C SER A 136 6.46 10.27 -20.26
N GLN A 137 5.22 10.25 -19.74
CA GLN A 137 4.28 11.36 -19.93
C GLN A 137 4.70 12.61 -19.15
N TYR A 138 5.15 12.48 -17.91
CA TYR A 138 5.61 13.64 -17.14
C TYR A 138 6.87 14.25 -17.74
N VAL A 139 7.80 13.44 -18.25
CA VAL A 139 8.98 13.93 -19.00
C VAL A 139 8.55 14.66 -20.28
N ASN A 140 7.48 14.25 -20.95
CA ASN A 140 6.95 15.00 -22.08
C ASN A 140 6.45 16.39 -21.67
N VAL A 141 5.93 16.57 -20.44
CA VAL A 141 5.62 17.92 -19.91
C VAL A 141 6.88 18.76 -19.80
N LEU A 142 7.97 18.21 -19.26
CA LEU A 142 9.25 18.91 -19.12
C LEU A 142 9.81 19.34 -20.49
N LYS A 143 9.66 18.49 -21.51
CA LYS A 143 10.10 18.76 -22.90
C LYS A 143 9.32 19.85 -23.63
N LEU A 144 8.12 20.22 -23.16
CA LEU A 144 7.33 21.27 -23.81
C LEU A 144 7.94 22.66 -23.66
N ASP A 145 8.88 22.83 -22.73
CA ASP A 145 9.54 24.11 -22.43
C ASP A 145 8.51 25.24 -22.29
N LEU A 146 7.68 25.10 -21.25
CA LEU A 146 6.54 25.97 -20.99
C LEU A 146 6.95 27.29 -20.29
N GLY A 147 8.20 27.38 -19.84
CA GLY A 147 8.66 28.41 -18.90
C GLY A 147 8.21 28.15 -17.46
N GLU A 148 8.80 28.88 -16.51
CA GLU A 148 8.59 28.65 -15.07
C GLU A 148 7.57 29.59 -14.42
N GLU A 149 6.91 30.47 -15.18
CA GLU A 149 6.04 31.50 -14.63
C GLU A 149 4.54 31.20 -14.82
N GLY A 150 3.73 31.69 -13.88
CA GLY A 150 2.28 31.60 -13.93
C GLY A 150 1.74 30.18 -14.08
N ARG A 151 0.76 29.99 -14.96
CA ARG A 151 0.10 28.68 -15.13
C ARG A 151 1.05 27.59 -15.66
N HIS A 152 2.10 27.99 -16.38
CA HIS A 152 3.11 27.08 -16.90
C HIS A 152 4.03 26.54 -15.79
N GLY A 153 4.47 27.42 -14.89
CA GLY A 153 5.25 27.03 -13.72
C GLY A 153 4.50 26.06 -12.80
N ILE A 154 3.21 26.30 -12.54
CA ILE A 154 2.38 25.38 -11.73
C ILE A 154 2.34 23.98 -12.35
N LEU A 155 2.17 23.90 -13.67
CA LEU A 155 2.13 22.62 -14.40
C LEU A 155 3.49 21.92 -14.40
N LEU A 156 4.58 22.67 -14.54
CA LEU A 156 5.95 22.15 -14.47
C LEU A 156 6.27 21.60 -13.08
N GLY A 157 5.93 22.33 -12.02
CA GLY A 157 6.07 21.86 -10.63
C GLY A 157 5.27 20.59 -10.36
N ALA A 158 4.04 20.49 -10.87
CA ALA A 158 3.23 19.28 -10.76
C ALA A 158 3.87 18.06 -11.46
N ALA A 159 4.52 18.26 -12.61
CA ALA A 159 5.24 17.19 -13.30
C ALA A 159 6.43 16.70 -12.46
N TYR A 160 7.26 17.62 -11.95
CA TYR A 160 8.37 17.30 -11.05
C TYR A 160 7.92 16.56 -9.79
N LEU A 161 6.87 17.04 -9.11
CA LEU A 161 6.34 16.38 -7.92
C LEU A 161 5.88 14.93 -8.20
N ASN A 162 5.24 14.71 -9.35
CA ASN A 162 4.79 13.37 -9.74
C ASN A 162 5.95 12.44 -10.13
N ILE A 163 6.96 12.95 -10.83
CA ILE A 163 8.20 12.19 -11.13
C ILE A 163 8.88 11.81 -9.82
N GLY A 164 9.05 12.77 -8.90
CA GLY A 164 9.62 12.53 -7.59
C GLY A 164 8.84 11.48 -6.80
N GLY A 165 7.50 11.54 -6.85
CA GLY A 165 6.64 10.54 -6.24
C GLY A 165 6.81 9.14 -6.83
N ILE A 166 6.99 8.99 -8.14
CA ILE A 166 7.26 7.67 -8.75
C ILE A 166 8.64 7.15 -8.33
N HIS A 167 9.67 8.00 -8.33
CA HIS A 167 10.98 7.59 -7.86
C HIS A 167 10.98 7.21 -6.38
N TYR A 168 10.19 7.90 -5.55
CA TYR A 168 9.94 7.51 -4.16
C TYR A 168 9.32 6.11 -4.07
N ASP A 169 8.26 5.85 -4.86
CA ASP A 169 7.58 4.54 -4.90
C ASP A 169 8.53 3.42 -5.38
N GLN A 170 9.53 3.74 -6.21
CA GLN A 170 10.59 2.83 -6.68
C GLN A 170 11.75 2.67 -5.67
N GLY A 171 11.79 3.44 -4.58
CA GLY A 171 12.87 3.44 -3.60
C GLY A 171 14.10 4.28 -4.00
N ASN A 172 14.04 5.02 -5.11
CA ASN A 172 15.09 5.92 -5.58
C ASN A 172 14.99 7.27 -4.88
N TYR A 173 15.31 7.32 -3.58
CA TYR A 173 15.05 8.49 -2.74
C TYR A 173 15.85 9.75 -3.15
N GLU A 174 17.07 9.58 -3.66
CA GLU A 174 17.89 10.71 -4.14
C GLU A 174 17.22 11.42 -5.32
N LEU A 175 16.88 10.66 -6.37
CA LEU A 175 16.14 11.18 -7.54
C LEU A 175 14.76 11.74 -7.14
N ALA A 176 14.10 11.13 -6.15
CA ALA A 176 12.85 11.64 -5.63
C ALA A 176 13.02 13.04 -5.03
N LEU A 177 14.04 13.22 -4.18
CA LEU A 177 14.36 14.48 -3.53
C LEU A 177 14.75 15.57 -4.53
N GLU A 178 15.60 15.26 -5.51
CA GLU A 178 15.98 16.20 -6.58
C GLU A 178 14.74 16.79 -7.27
N ASN A 179 13.84 15.91 -7.74
CA ASN A 179 12.61 16.35 -8.41
C ASN A 179 11.66 17.12 -7.47
N MET A 180 11.54 16.72 -6.20
CA MET A 180 10.70 17.42 -5.24
C MET A 180 11.26 18.80 -4.86
N PHE A 181 12.58 18.96 -4.79
CA PHE A 181 13.23 20.26 -4.58
C PHE A 181 13.07 21.18 -5.78
N GLU A 182 13.13 20.67 -7.01
CA GLU A 182 12.80 21.44 -8.22
C GLU A 182 11.36 21.95 -8.18
N CYS A 183 10.40 21.09 -7.83
CA CYS A 183 9.01 21.51 -7.62
C CYS A 183 8.90 22.61 -6.55
N LEU A 184 9.58 22.45 -5.41
CA LEU A 184 9.56 23.45 -4.33
C LEU A 184 10.15 24.79 -4.79
N GLY A 185 11.24 24.77 -5.54
CA GLY A 185 11.88 25.97 -6.09
C GLY A 185 10.94 26.74 -7.03
N ILE A 186 10.25 26.02 -7.94
CA ILE A 186 9.27 26.61 -8.85
C ILE A 186 8.09 27.22 -8.08
N GLN A 187 7.59 26.52 -7.06
CA GLN A 187 6.50 27.01 -6.20
C GLN A 187 6.89 28.28 -5.46
N LEU A 188 8.07 28.33 -4.84
CA LEU A 188 8.54 29.49 -4.08
C LEU A 188 8.81 30.73 -4.94
N ARG A 189 9.04 30.57 -6.25
CA ARG A 189 9.15 31.71 -7.19
C ARG A 189 7.80 32.37 -7.50
N GLN A 190 6.68 31.67 -7.32
CA GLN A 190 5.36 32.10 -7.80
C GLN A 190 4.31 32.22 -6.71
N LEU A 191 4.48 31.48 -5.63
CA LEU A 191 3.54 31.36 -4.54
C LEU A 191 4.17 31.93 -3.26
N PRO A 192 3.39 32.55 -2.37
CA PRO A 192 3.84 32.89 -1.03
C PRO A 192 4.37 31.66 -0.28
N GLU A 193 5.36 31.84 0.59
CA GLU A 193 5.95 30.72 1.36
C GLU A 193 4.92 29.95 2.21
N ASN A 194 3.83 30.61 2.60
CA ASN A 194 2.73 30.03 3.37
C ASN A 194 1.61 29.42 2.49
N HIS A 195 1.87 29.17 1.21
CA HIS A 195 0.87 28.55 0.34
C HIS A 195 0.69 27.06 0.64
N PRO A 196 -0.54 26.50 0.64
CA PRO A 196 -0.79 25.08 0.89
C PRO A 196 0.01 24.11 0.01
N ASP A 197 0.24 24.45 -1.25
CA ASP A 197 1.06 23.63 -2.15
C ASP A 197 2.52 23.52 -1.71
N VAL A 198 3.07 24.56 -1.07
CA VAL A 198 4.42 24.53 -0.50
C VAL A 198 4.45 23.53 0.66
N ALA A 199 3.44 23.55 1.54
CA ALA A 199 3.32 22.59 2.63
C ALA A 199 3.21 21.14 2.14
N ARG A 200 2.42 20.92 1.09
CA ARG A 200 2.27 19.61 0.44
C ARG A 200 3.61 19.09 -0.09
N THR A 201 4.37 19.93 -0.81
CA THR A 201 5.69 19.55 -1.33
C THR A 201 6.69 19.28 -0.20
N LEU A 202 6.69 20.09 0.87
CA LEU A 202 7.54 19.87 2.05
C LEU A 202 7.23 18.54 2.74
N ASN A 203 5.96 18.13 2.81
CA ASN A 203 5.58 16.81 3.33
C ASN A 203 6.14 15.67 2.48
N TYR A 204 6.12 15.78 1.15
CA TYR A 204 6.71 14.78 0.27
C TYR A 204 8.24 14.70 0.41
N ILE A 205 8.92 15.85 0.50
CA ILE A 205 10.36 15.91 0.78
C ILE A 205 10.66 15.23 2.11
N ALA A 206 9.92 15.57 3.17
CA ALA A 206 10.11 14.98 4.48
C ALA A 206 9.88 13.46 4.49
N LEU A 207 8.91 12.96 3.72
CA LEU A 207 8.64 11.54 3.55
C LEU A 207 9.79 10.81 2.85
N ALA A 208 10.35 11.41 1.79
CA ALA A 208 11.52 10.89 1.10
C ALA A 208 12.76 10.88 2.01
N GLN A 209 13.02 11.97 2.75
CA GLN A 209 14.12 12.06 3.73
C GLN A 209 13.98 11.03 4.85
N GLN A 210 12.77 10.84 5.39
CA GLN A 210 12.49 9.80 6.38
C GLN A 210 12.84 8.42 5.84
N SER A 211 12.50 8.13 4.59
CA SER A 211 12.73 6.83 3.97
C SER A 211 14.22 6.61 3.61
N ALA A 212 14.95 7.69 3.33
CA ALA A 212 16.40 7.70 3.19
C ALA A 212 17.15 7.60 4.55
N GLY A 213 16.44 7.67 5.69
CA GLY A 213 17.03 7.61 7.03
C GLY A 213 17.44 8.98 7.62
N GLU A 214 17.21 10.07 6.90
CA GLU A 214 17.55 11.45 7.28
C GLU A 214 16.50 12.04 8.25
N CYS A 215 16.34 11.43 9.41
CA CYS A 215 15.23 11.69 10.34
C CYS A 215 15.14 13.15 10.83
N GLU A 216 16.27 13.81 11.07
CA GLU A 216 16.30 15.22 11.54
C GLU A 216 15.86 16.20 10.45
N LEU A 217 16.28 15.96 9.20
CA LEU A 217 15.86 16.77 8.06
C LEU A 217 14.36 16.57 7.78
N ALA A 218 13.89 15.33 7.86
CA ALA A 218 12.47 15.00 7.76
C ALA A 218 11.63 15.74 8.81
N LEU A 219 12.04 15.73 10.09
CA LEU A 219 11.33 16.47 11.14
C LEU A 219 11.31 17.98 10.87
N THR A 220 12.40 18.54 10.37
CA THR A 220 12.50 19.96 10.03
C THR A 220 11.47 20.33 8.96
N ASN A 221 11.41 19.56 7.87
CA ASN A 221 10.47 19.80 6.77
C ASN A 221 9.01 19.52 7.17
N TYR A 222 8.72 18.46 7.93
CA TYR A 222 7.38 18.21 8.45
C TYR A 222 6.91 19.35 9.38
N ARG A 223 7.78 19.88 10.26
CA ARG A 223 7.43 21.02 11.13
C ARG A 223 7.16 22.28 10.33
N ARG A 224 7.91 22.50 9.25
CA ARG A 224 7.69 23.64 8.34
C ARG A 224 6.40 23.49 7.53
N ALA A 225 6.07 22.29 7.06
CA ALA A 225 4.76 22.01 6.45
C ALA A 225 3.62 22.23 7.44
N LEU A 226 3.78 21.74 8.67
CA LEU A 226 2.77 21.86 9.72
C LEU A 226 2.52 23.32 10.12
N SER A 227 3.56 24.17 10.20
CA SER A 227 3.38 25.59 10.52
C SER A 227 2.55 26.31 9.46
N ILE A 228 2.76 25.98 8.18
CA ILE A 228 1.96 26.50 7.07
C ILE A 228 0.51 26.00 7.16
N GLN A 229 0.32 24.69 7.34
CA GLN A 229 -1.02 24.08 7.44
C GLN A 229 -1.86 24.68 8.57
N LEU A 230 -1.25 24.89 9.73
CA LEU A 230 -1.91 25.52 10.89
C LEU A 230 -2.24 27.00 10.62
N ALA A 231 -1.34 27.75 9.99
CA ALA A 231 -1.58 29.14 9.63
C ALA A 231 -2.74 29.31 8.62
N CYS A 232 -2.89 28.36 7.70
CA CYS A 232 -3.97 28.35 6.71
C CYS A 232 -5.31 27.82 7.25
N ASN A 233 -5.42 27.49 8.54
CA ASN A 233 -6.60 26.84 9.12
C ASN A 233 -7.04 25.59 8.34
N LEU A 234 -6.08 24.85 7.76
CA LEU A 234 -6.34 23.54 7.15
C LEU A 234 -6.61 22.54 8.28
N LYS A 235 -7.80 22.63 8.90
CA LYS A 235 -8.33 21.66 9.87
C LYS A 235 -8.82 20.40 9.15
N HIS A 236 -8.03 19.94 8.19
CA HIS A 236 -8.34 18.90 7.23
C HIS A 236 -7.42 17.69 7.48
N PRO A 237 -7.79 16.48 7.02
CA PRO A 237 -6.95 15.28 6.95
C PRO A 237 -5.46 15.47 6.68
N GLU A 238 -5.04 16.44 5.89
CA GLU A 238 -3.63 16.67 5.55
C GLU A 238 -2.77 17.01 6.78
N THR A 239 -3.30 17.81 7.71
CA THR A 239 -2.61 18.16 8.95
C THR A 239 -2.48 16.94 9.87
N ALA A 240 -3.51 16.08 9.90
CA ALA A 240 -3.47 14.83 10.65
C ALA A 240 -2.45 13.85 10.07
N ILE A 241 -2.34 13.79 8.73
CA ILE A 241 -1.30 13.02 8.04
C ILE A 241 0.09 13.51 8.43
N THR A 242 0.34 14.84 8.44
CA THR A 242 1.63 15.40 8.86
C THR A 242 1.98 15.00 10.29
N TYR A 243 1.03 15.11 11.24
CA TYR A 243 1.24 14.67 12.61
C TYR A 243 1.54 13.16 12.71
N ASN A 244 0.79 12.34 11.97
CA ASN A 244 1.05 10.90 11.91
C ASN A 244 2.47 10.61 11.39
N SER A 245 2.91 11.29 10.34
CA SER A 245 4.25 11.13 9.79
C SER A 245 5.36 11.55 10.78
N ILE A 246 5.18 12.66 11.49
CA ILE A 246 6.09 13.07 12.57
C ILE A 246 6.17 11.99 13.65
N GLY A 247 5.02 11.44 14.06
CA GLY A 247 4.97 10.34 15.02
C GLY A 247 5.77 9.12 14.54
N MET A 248 5.66 8.77 13.26
CA MET A 248 6.43 7.67 12.66
C MET A 248 7.93 7.93 12.68
N VAL A 249 8.38 9.17 12.45
CA VAL A 249 9.80 9.54 12.55
C VAL A 249 10.30 9.34 13.98
N TYR A 250 9.52 9.73 15.00
CA TYR A 250 9.90 9.49 16.39
C TYR A 250 9.98 8.00 16.75
N VAL A 251 9.04 7.17 16.29
CA VAL A 251 9.09 5.72 16.53
C VAL A 251 10.28 5.06 15.83
N LYS A 252 10.45 5.29 14.52
CA LYS A 252 11.44 4.56 13.71
C LYS A 252 12.85 5.14 13.80
N GLY A 253 12.97 6.47 13.77
CA GLY A 253 14.26 7.17 13.78
C GLY A 253 14.86 7.32 15.16
N PHE A 254 14.04 7.78 16.12
CA PHE A 254 14.52 8.16 17.46
C PHE A 254 14.16 7.15 18.56
N LYS A 255 13.37 6.11 18.24
CA LYS A 255 12.81 5.15 19.21
C LYS A 255 12.07 5.81 20.38
N ASN A 256 11.50 7.00 20.16
CA ASN A 256 10.83 7.79 21.18
C ASN A 256 9.31 7.60 21.08
N CYS A 257 8.79 6.63 21.83
CA CYS A 257 7.37 6.32 21.87
C CYS A 257 6.52 7.44 22.49
N THR A 258 7.09 8.26 23.37
CA THR A 258 6.37 9.34 24.06
C THR A 258 6.05 10.49 23.12
N GLU A 259 7.06 11.00 22.41
CA GLU A 259 6.84 12.04 21.39
C GLU A 259 5.99 11.52 20.22
N ALA A 260 6.14 10.24 19.85
CA ALA A 260 5.28 9.64 18.85
C ALA A 260 3.80 9.70 19.26
N MET A 261 3.47 9.29 20.50
CA MET A 261 2.09 9.29 20.97
C MET A 261 1.48 10.69 21.03
N VAL A 262 2.24 11.70 21.47
CA VAL A 262 1.79 13.11 21.48
C VAL A 262 1.36 13.57 20.08
N ASN A 263 2.10 13.17 19.04
CA ASN A 263 1.75 13.53 17.67
C ASN A 263 0.57 12.70 17.14
N TYR A 264 0.49 11.40 17.45
CA TYR A 264 -0.65 10.58 17.07
C TYR A 264 -1.96 11.02 17.72
N GLU A 265 -1.94 11.45 18.99
CA GLU A 265 -3.11 12.01 19.67
C GLU A 265 -3.60 13.29 19.01
N LYS A 266 -2.68 14.16 18.56
CA LYS A 266 -3.03 15.36 17.77
C LYS A 266 -3.68 14.99 16.44
N ALA A 267 -3.13 14.00 15.74
CA ALA A 267 -3.72 13.49 14.49
C ALA A 267 -5.12 12.91 14.73
N LEU A 268 -5.28 12.10 15.78
CA LEU A 268 -6.55 11.44 16.12
C LEU A 268 -7.62 12.49 16.44
N LYS A 269 -7.29 13.49 17.26
CA LYS A 269 -8.18 14.60 17.59
C LYS A 269 -8.63 15.40 16.37
N ILE A 270 -7.77 15.56 15.36
CA ILE A 270 -8.15 16.21 14.10
C ILE A 270 -9.17 15.35 13.34
N TYR A 271 -8.93 14.05 13.22
CA TYR A 271 -9.89 13.15 12.55
C TYR A 271 -11.23 13.08 13.29
N GLU A 272 -11.23 13.03 14.63
CA GLU A 272 -12.44 13.05 15.45
C GLU A 272 -13.23 14.35 15.27
N ASN A 273 -12.55 15.50 15.25
CA ASN A 273 -13.19 16.80 15.02
C ASN A 273 -13.72 16.99 13.59
N ALA A 274 -13.17 16.26 12.62
CA ALA A 274 -13.62 16.30 11.23
C ALA A 274 -14.92 15.49 10.99
N ALA A 275 -15.55 14.97 12.05
CA ALA A 275 -16.78 14.18 12.01
C ALA A 275 -16.69 12.96 11.07
N PHE A 276 -15.48 12.41 10.90
CA PHE A 276 -15.32 11.14 10.21
C PHE A 276 -16.02 10.04 11.02
N PRO A 277 -16.74 9.12 10.35
CA PRO A 277 -17.17 7.88 10.98
C PRO A 277 -15.99 7.19 11.66
N SER A 278 -16.24 6.53 12.80
CA SER A 278 -15.19 5.85 13.57
C SER A 278 -14.42 4.77 12.79
N ASN A 279 -15.01 4.30 11.69
CA ASN A 279 -14.50 3.31 10.74
C ASN A 279 -13.92 3.90 9.45
N HIS A 280 -13.71 5.22 9.37
CA HIS A 280 -13.26 5.86 8.14
C HIS A 280 -11.85 5.38 7.70
N PRO A 281 -11.62 5.05 6.40
CA PRO A 281 -10.35 4.53 5.90
C PRO A 281 -9.12 5.36 6.26
N ALA A 282 -9.26 6.69 6.34
CA ALA A 282 -8.16 7.58 6.67
C ALA A 282 -7.59 7.38 8.10
N LEU A 283 -8.36 6.75 9.01
CA LEU A 283 -7.90 6.45 10.37
C LEU A 283 -7.00 5.22 10.42
N ILE A 284 -7.03 4.35 9.43
CA ILE A 284 -6.41 3.02 9.48
C ILE A 284 -4.88 3.09 9.68
N PRO A 285 -4.12 3.93 8.96
CA PRO A 285 -2.68 4.06 9.19
C PRO A 285 -2.38 4.58 10.59
N LEU A 286 -3.15 5.56 11.06
CA LEU A 286 -2.97 6.16 12.39
C LEU A 286 -3.25 5.14 13.51
N LEU A 287 -4.37 4.43 13.45
CA LEU A 287 -4.72 3.40 14.44
C LEU A 287 -3.69 2.28 14.47
N THR A 288 -3.17 1.87 13.30
CA THR A 288 -2.09 0.87 13.19
C THR A 288 -0.81 1.37 13.86
N ASN A 289 -0.45 2.64 13.65
CA ASN A 289 0.73 3.24 14.27
C ASN A 289 0.59 3.40 15.79
N ILE A 290 -0.59 3.80 16.28
CA ILE A 290 -0.88 3.87 17.72
C ILE A 290 -0.79 2.47 18.35
N GLY A 291 -1.39 1.46 17.71
CA GLY A 291 -1.28 0.06 18.13
C GLY A 291 0.17 -0.41 18.20
N GLN A 292 1.01 0.01 17.24
CA GLN A 292 2.44 -0.29 17.25
C GLN A 292 3.16 0.32 18.46
N VAL A 293 2.86 1.56 18.83
CA VAL A 293 3.47 2.18 20.01
C VAL A 293 3.05 1.46 21.30
N HIS A 294 1.78 1.08 21.42
CA HIS A 294 1.33 0.29 22.57
C HIS A 294 1.99 -1.09 22.63
N ARG A 295 2.15 -1.77 21.49
CA ARG A 295 2.91 -3.04 21.44
C ARG A 295 4.36 -2.86 21.90
N LEU A 296 5.03 -1.78 21.46
CA LEU A 296 6.40 -1.46 21.87
C LEU A 296 6.53 -1.11 23.36
N ARG A 297 5.42 -0.71 24.00
CA ARG A 297 5.32 -0.49 25.45
C ARG A 297 4.83 -1.73 26.22
N GLU A 298 4.62 -2.85 25.52
CA GLU A 298 4.07 -4.09 26.07
C GLU A 298 2.61 -3.96 26.56
N ASP A 299 1.91 -2.90 26.16
CA ASP A 299 0.47 -2.69 26.38
C ASP A 299 -0.35 -3.51 25.37
N TYR A 300 -0.19 -4.83 25.38
CA TYR A 300 -0.70 -5.73 24.32
C TYR A 300 -2.23 -5.68 24.15
N GLU A 301 -2.99 -5.54 25.23
CA GLU A 301 -4.46 -5.44 25.17
C GLU A 301 -4.91 -4.18 24.42
N LEU A 302 -4.26 -3.05 24.71
CA LEU A 302 -4.59 -1.79 24.06
C LEU A 302 -4.13 -1.78 22.61
N ALA A 303 -2.95 -2.35 22.32
CA ALA A 303 -2.47 -2.56 20.96
C ALA A 303 -3.46 -3.40 20.14
N MET A 304 -3.94 -4.51 20.71
CA MET A 304 -4.92 -5.40 20.08
C MET A 304 -6.24 -4.65 19.80
N SER A 305 -6.72 -3.84 20.74
CA SER A 305 -7.91 -3.00 20.54
C SER A 305 -7.76 -2.05 19.35
N TYR A 306 -6.62 -1.34 19.24
CA TYR A 306 -6.35 -0.46 18.11
C TYR A 306 -6.23 -1.21 16.78
N TYR A 307 -5.57 -2.37 16.75
CA TYR A 307 -5.47 -3.18 15.54
C TYR A 307 -6.82 -3.75 15.11
N ASN A 308 -7.66 -4.23 16.03
CA ASN A 308 -9.00 -4.70 15.71
C ASN A 308 -9.89 -3.57 15.17
N ARG A 309 -9.79 -2.35 15.73
CA ARG A 309 -10.47 -1.18 15.18
C ARG A 309 -10.00 -0.87 13.76
N ALA A 310 -8.68 -0.87 13.51
CA ALA A 310 -8.12 -0.66 12.18
C ALA A 310 -8.57 -1.75 11.19
N LEU A 311 -8.60 -3.01 11.63
CA LEU A 311 -9.01 -4.16 10.81
C LEU A 311 -10.49 -4.10 10.46
N HIS A 312 -11.34 -3.76 11.43
CA HIS A 312 -12.77 -3.59 11.21
C HIS A 312 -13.05 -2.50 10.16
N SER A 313 -12.43 -1.33 10.30
CA SER A 313 -12.48 -0.26 9.29
C SER A 313 -11.99 -0.74 7.92
N GLN A 314 -10.96 -1.57 7.87
CA GLN A 314 -10.42 -2.09 6.61
C GLN A 314 -11.37 -3.09 5.94
N LEU A 315 -12.01 -3.98 6.71
CA LEU A 315 -12.89 -5.02 6.19
C LEU A 315 -14.24 -4.47 5.72
N GLU A 316 -14.75 -3.41 6.34
CA GLU A 316 -15.98 -2.74 5.89
C GLU A 316 -15.77 -1.94 4.59
N ASN A 317 -14.54 -1.51 4.32
CA ASN A 317 -14.18 -0.77 3.11
C ASN A 317 -13.58 -1.72 2.06
N ALA A 318 -14.45 -2.31 1.23
CA ALA A 318 -14.15 -3.36 0.23
C ALA A 318 -13.06 -3.04 -0.82
N SER A 319 -12.42 -1.87 -0.78
CA SER A 319 -11.54 -1.35 -1.83
C SER A 319 -10.06 -1.56 -1.57
N ASN A 320 -9.63 -2.13 -0.45
CA ASN A 320 -8.21 -2.31 -0.19
C ASN A 320 -7.98 -3.49 0.76
N HIS A 321 -7.41 -4.60 0.32
CA HIS A 321 -7.06 -5.71 1.22
C HIS A 321 -5.59 -5.68 1.65
N ALA A 322 -4.72 -4.99 0.90
CA ALA A 322 -3.28 -4.98 1.16
C ALA A 322 -2.90 -4.48 2.57
N HIS A 323 -3.58 -3.45 3.09
CA HIS A 323 -3.30 -2.94 4.44
C HIS A 323 -3.81 -3.88 5.55
N ALA A 324 -4.77 -4.76 5.25
CA ALA A 324 -5.21 -5.80 6.19
C ALA A 324 -4.07 -6.78 6.49
N ALA A 325 -3.19 -7.08 5.52
CA ALA A 325 -2.02 -7.94 5.74
C ALA A 325 -1.07 -7.34 6.79
N VAL A 326 -0.84 -6.03 6.76
CA VAL A 326 -0.01 -5.33 7.77
C VAL A 326 -0.65 -5.45 9.15
N ILE A 327 -1.97 -5.27 9.25
CA ILE A 327 -2.68 -5.35 10.52
C ILE A 327 -2.64 -6.78 11.09
N TYR A 328 -2.94 -7.80 10.27
CA TYR A 328 -2.81 -9.20 10.68
C TYR A 328 -1.39 -9.57 11.11
N SER A 329 -0.38 -9.05 10.42
CA SER A 329 1.02 -9.26 10.80
C SER A 329 1.36 -8.67 12.17
N ASN A 330 0.78 -7.50 12.49
CA ASN A 330 0.97 -6.88 13.78
C ASN A 330 0.18 -7.59 14.90
N ILE A 331 -1.02 -8.09 14.60
CA ILE A 331 -1.78 -8.95 15.52
C ILE A 331 -1.02 -10.24 15.81
N ALA A 332 -0.42 -10.87 14.79
CA ALA A 332 0.43 -12.04 14.95
C ALA A 332 1.61 -11.77 15.88
N LEU A 333 2.26 -10.60 15.76
CA LEU A 333 3.32 -10.18 16.68
C LEU A 333 2.83 -10.08 18.14
N ILE A 334 1.60 -9.59 18.38
CA ILE A 334 1.03 -9.58 19.74
C ILE A 334 0.85 -11.00 20.27
N TYR A 335 0.29 -11.92 19.48
CA TYR A 335 0.12 -13.31 19.90
C TYR A 335 1.46 -14.01 20.16
N ASP A 336 2.48 -13.69 19.37
CA ASP A 336 3.83 -14.25 19.51
C ASP A 336 4.57 -13.72 20.74
N GLU A 337 4.64 -12.39 20.87
CA GLU A 337 5.46 -11.72 21.90
C GLU A 337 4.72 -11.65 23.24
N GLY A 338 3.44 -11.28 23.23
CA GLY A 338 2.67 -11.02 24.45
C GLY A 338 2.01 -12.27 25.02
N TYR A 339 1.35 -13.06 24.18
CA TYR A 339 0.60 -14.25 24.62
C TYR A 339 1.36 -15.57 24.46
N GLN A 340 2.49 -15.57 23.75
CA GLN A 340 3.26 -16.78 23.39
C GLN A 340 2.39 -17.88 22.76
N ASN A 341 1.36 -17.48 22.01
CA ASN A 341 0.37 -18.37 21.40
C ASN A 341 0.72 -18.63 19.93
N TYR A 342 1.61 -19.60 19.69
CA TYR A 342 2.08 -19.94 18.35
C TYR A 342 0.97 -20.34 17.36
N PRO A 343 -0.08 -21.10 17.75
CA PRO A 343 -1.21 -21.38 16.87
C PRO A 343 -1.87 -20.11 16.31
N GLU A 344 -2.21 -19.15 17.19
CA GLU A 344 -2.84 -17.90 16.76
C GLU A 344 -1.89 -17.01 15.98
N THR A 345 -0.61 -16.97 16.36
CA THR A 345 0.43 -16.28 15.57
C THR A 345 0.45 -16.82 14.13
N LEU A 346 0.45 -18.14 13.96
CA LEU A 346 0.52 -18.77 12.64
C LEU A 346 -0.73 -18.49 11.81
N ILE A 347 -1.92 -18.54 12.41
CA ILE A 347 -3.19 -18.20 11.73
C ILE A 347 -3.12 -16.77 11.19
N ASN A 348 -2.70 -15.82 12.02
CA ASN A 348 -2.66 -14.41 11.63
C ASN A 348 -1.56 -14.12 10.59
N TYR A 349 -0.37 -14.71 10.70
CA TYR A 349 0.64 -14.59 9.64
C TYR A 349 0.20 -15.26 8.33
N SER A 350 -0.51 -16.38 8.39
CA SER A 350 -1.01 -17.07 7.19
C SER A 350 -2.03 -16.20 6.46
N LYS A 351 -2.97 -15.58 7.18
CA LYS A 351 -3.91 -14.59 6.62
C LYS A 351 -3.18 -13.41 5.99
N ALA A 352 -2.18 -12.88 6.67
CA ALA A 352 -1.38 -11.78 6.14
C ALA A 352 -0.66 -12.17 4.83
N ALA A 353 -0.03 -13.35 4.81
CA ALA A 353 0.68 -13.87 3.66
C ALA A 353 -0.25 -14.14 2.46
N GLU A 354 -1.43 -14.71 2.70
CA GLU A 354 -2.45 -14.95 1.68
C GLU A 354 -2.94 -13.64 1.05
N ILE A 355 -3.28 -12.66 1.87
CA ILE A 355 -3.71 -11.35 1.41
C ILE A 355 -2.61 -10.65 0.61
N SER A 356 -1.37 -10.67 1.09
CA SER A 356 -0.23 -10.09 0.38
C SER A 356 0.01 -10.76 -0.97
N ARG A 357 -0.15 -12.09 -1.06
CA ARG A 357 0.00 -12.85 -2.30
C ARG A 357 -1.10 -12.55 -3.32
N LEU A 358 -2.35 -12.41 -2.87
CA LEU A 358 -3.49 -12.15 -3.76
C LEU A 358 -3.57 -10.69 -4.21
N SER A 359 -3.15 -9.75 -3.37
CA SER A 359 -3.39 -8.33 -3.61
C SER A 359 -2.40 -7.69 -4.60
N MET A 360 -1.16 -8.17 -4.68
CA MET A 360 -0.07 -7.50 -5.42
C MET A 360 0.97 -8.53 -5.91
N PRO A 361 1.67 -8.29 -7.05
CA PRO A 361 2.74 -9.18 -7.50
C PRO A 361 3.82 -9.34 -6.43
N GLU A 362 4.49 -10.50 -6.44
CA GLU A 362 5.35 -11.08 -5.39
C GLU A 362 6.58 -10.23 -4.96
N ASP A 363 6.73 -9.02 -5.50
CA ASP A 363 7.91 -8.16 -5.42
C ASP A 363 7.68 -6.99 -4.43
N ARG A 364 7.30 -7.26 -3.17
CA ARG A 364 7.23 -6.19 -2.14
C ARG A 364 7.94 -6.52 -0.83
N PRO A 365 8.69 -5.57 -0.24
CA PRO A 365 9.40 -5.75 1.04
C PRO A 365 8.48 -6.12 2.22
N ASP A 366 7.23 -5.66 2.21
CA ASP A 366 6.28 -5.98 3.28
C ASP A 366 5.96 -7.49 3.31
N PHE A 367 5.88 -8.15 2.15
CA PHE A 367 5.66 -9.59 2.09
C PHE A 367 6.90 -10.37 2.54
N ALA A 368 8.10 -9.92 2.17
CA ALA A 368 9.35 -10.48 2.67
C ALA A 368 9.44 -10.42 4.20
N LYS A 369 8.96 -9.33 4.82
CA LYS A 369 8.90 -9.19 6.27
C LYS A 369 7.93 -10.18 6.94
N ILE A 370 6.77 -10.45 6.32
CA ILE A 370 5.83 -11.47 6.81
C ILE A 370 6.50 -12.84 6.82
N LEU A 371 7.13 -13.21 5.71
CA LEU A 371 7.86 -14.47 5.57
C LEU A 371 9.03 -14.57 6.57
N LEU A 372 9.78 -13.48 6.77
CA LEU A 372 10.83 -13.41 7.78
C LEU A 372 10.27 -13.70 9.18
N ASN A 373 9.13 -13.11 9.54
CA ASN A 373 8.52 -13.33 10.84
C ASN A 373 7.97 -14.75 11.00
N MET A 374 7.37 -15.32 9.95
CA MET A 374 6.98 -16.74 9.93
C MET A 374 8.19 -17.65 10.10
N GLY A 375 9.32 -17.34 9.44
CA GLY A 375 10.57 -18.06 9.62
C GLY A 375 11.07 -18.01 11.07
N ASN A 376 10.96 -16.85 11.72
CA ASN A 376 11.31 -16.69 13.15
C ASN A 376 10.41 -17.55 14.05
N LEU A 377 9.11 -17.59 13.77
CA LEU A 377 8.15 -18.43 14.50
C LEU A 377 8.52 -19.91 14.36
N TYR A 378 8.71 -20.40 13.13
CA TYR A 378 9.11 -21.78 12.90
C TYR A 378 10.45 -22.13 13.54
N THR A 379 11.38 -21.17 13.59
CA THR A 379 12.66 -21.35 14.31
C THR A 379 12.44 -21.62 15.80
N ARG A 380 11.53 -20.87 16.45
CA ARG A 380 11.18 -21.09 17.87
C ARG A 380 10.42 -22.40 18.08
N MET A 381 9.62 -22.82 17.11
CA MET A 381 8.95 -24.13 17.11
C MET A 381 9.89 -25.30 16.79
N LEU A 382 11.16 -25.03 16.47
CA LEU A 382 12.16 -26.02 16.01
C LEU A 382 11.83 -26.69 14.66
N GLU A 383 10.93 -26.10 13.88
CA GLU A 383 10.53 -26.52 12.54
C GLU A 383 11.49 -25.95 11.49
N TYR A 384 12.73 -26.42 11.52
CA TYR A 384 13.85 -25.80 10.80
C TYR A 384 13.70 -25.78 9.27
N GLU A 385 13.08 -26.80 8.66
CA GLU A 385 12.87 -26.83 7.21
C GLU A 385 11.83 -25.80 6.76
N MET A 386 10.76 -25.61 7.55
CA MET A 386 9.77 -24.57 7.32
C MET A 386 10.37 -23.17 7.52
N ALA A 387 11.22 -23.01 8.54
CA ALA A 387 11.95 -21.77 8.76
C ALA A 387 12.86 -21.43 7.57
N LEU A 388 13.64 -22.39 7.08
CA LEU A 388 14.51 -22.22 5.90
C LEU A 388 13.72 -21.84 4.66
N THR A 389 12.58 -22.48 4.42
CA THR A 389 11.72 -22.19 3.27
C THR A 389 11.25 -20.73 3.30
N ASN A 390 10.75 -20.27 4.46
CA ASN A 390 10.28 -18.91 4.63
C ASN A 390 11.42 -17.88 4.52
N TYR A 391 12.58 -18.13 5.15
CA TYR A 391 13.73 -17.23 5.03
C TYR A 391 14.28 -17.14 3.60
N ARG A 392 14.27 -18.25 2.85
CA ARG A 392 14.71 -18.25 1.44
C ARG A 392 13.75 -17.48 0.55
N ASN A 393 12.44 -17.65 0.75
CA ASN A 393 11.45 -16.90 -0.01
C ASN A 393 11.56 -15.40 0.30
N ALA A 394 11.70 -15.04 1.58
CA ALA A 394 11.97 -13.65 1.98
C ALA A 394 13.25 -13.10 1.34
N LEU A 395 14.33 -13.89 1.32
CA LEU A 395 15.61 -13.51 0.73
C LEU A 395 15.50 -13.32 -0.79
N SER A 396 14.75 -14.19 -1.48
CA SER A 396 14.54 -14.06 -2.92
C SER A 396 13.83 -12.76 -3.28
N ILE A 397 12.88 -12.31 -2.46
CA ILE A 397 12.16 -11.05 -2.67
C ILE A 397 13.09 -9.85 -2.39
N GLU A 398 13.84 -9.85 -1.29
CA GLU A 398 14.75 -8.74 -0.98
C GLU A 398 15.85 -8.57 -2.05
N LEU A 399 16.34 -9.67 -2.62
CA LEU A 399 17.34 -9.65 -3.69
C LEU A 399 16.85 -9.01 -5.00
N ILE A 400 15.53 -8.99 -5.25
CA ILE A 400 14.94 -8.29 -6.41
C ILE A 400 15.07 -6.77 -6.24
N HIS A 401 15.01 -6.27 -5.02
CA HIS A 401 14.96 -4.83 -4.76
C HIS A 401 16.33 -4.17 -4.55
N SER A 402 17.31 -4.86 -3.95
CA SER A 402 18.74 -4.49 -3.94
C SER A 402 19.57 -5.48 -3.12
N LEU A 403 20.79 -5.81 -3.57
CA LEU A 403 21.75 -6.61 -2.82
C LEU A 403 22.22 -5.94 -1.50
N ASP A 404 22.08 -4.61 -1.38
CA ASP A 404 22.68 -3.81 -0.31
C ASP A 404 21.76 -3.54 0.89
N ARG A 405 20.69 -4.31 1.08
CA ARG A 405 19.80 -4.10 2.23
C ARG A 405 20.33 -4.78 3.50
N PRO A 406 20.24 -4.10 4.68
CA PRO A 406 20.57 -4.74 5.97
C PRO A 406 19.76 -6.01 6.21
N ASP A 407 18.54 -6.05 5.67
CA ASP A 407 17.60 -7.17 5.81
C ASP A 407 18.08 -8.43 5.05
N THR A 408 18.77 -8.27 3.91
CA THR A 408 19.39 -9.37 3.16
C THR A 408 20.49 -10.06 3.98
N ALA A 409 21.36 -9.29 4.62
CA ALA A 409 22.39 -9.84 5.51
C ALA A 409 21.79 -10.50 6.75
N ALA A 410 20.75 -9.92 7.33
CA ALA A 410 20.03 -10.50 8.46
C ALA A 410 19.38 -11.85 8.09
N LEU A 411 18.79 -11.97 6.89
CA LEU A 411 18.23 -13.22 6.39
C LEU A 411 19.31 -14.29 6.17
N CYS A 412 20.43 -13.93 5.55
CA CYS A 412 21.59 -14.83 5.41
C CYS A 412 22.11 -15.32 6.77
N ASN A 413 22.20 -14.43 7.77
CA ASN A 413 22.58 -14.81 9.13
C ASN A 413 21.57 -15.76 9.78
N ARG A 414 20.26 -15.54 9.58
CA ARG A 414 19.21 -16.45 10.10
C ARG A 414 19.29 -17.83 9.45
N ILE A 415 19.47 -17.89 8.12
CA ILE A 415 19.66 -19.16 7.39
C ILE A 415 20.92 -19.89 7.88
N GLY A 416 22.02 -19.16 8.01
CA GLY A 416 23.28 -19.70 8.55
C GLY A 416 23.12 -20.26 9.96
N ALA A 417 22.40 -19.55 10.83
CA ALA A 417 22.09 -19.99 12.18
C ALA A 417 21.26 -21.27 12.22
N ILE A 418 20.25 -21.41 11.34
CA ILE A 418 19.48 -22.65 11.23
C ILE A 418 20.36 -23.80 10.78
N TYR A 419 21.23 -23.59 9.78
CA TYR A 419 22.15 -24.62 9.35
C TYR A 419 23.16 -25.02 10.43
N GLY A 420 23.73 -24.06 11.16
CA GLY A 420 24.77 -24.33 12.15
C GLY A 420 24.24 -24.90 13.45
N HIS A 421 23.23 -24.24 14.04
CA HIS A 421 22.71 -24.59 15.36
C HIS A 421 21.58 -25.63 15.29
N GLY A 422 20.67 -25.51 14.33
CA GLY A 422 19.52 -26.41 14.20
C GLY A 422 19.90 -27.73 13.52
N LEU A 423 20.40 -27.64 12.28
CA LEU A 423 20.68 -28.80 11.42
C LEU A 423 22.11 -29.35 11.55
N LYS A 424 22.99 -28.70 12.31
CA LYS A 424 24.42 -29.06 12.50
C LYS A 424 25.19 -29.23 11.17
N ASN A 425 24.78 -28.52 10.13
CA ASN A 425 25.44 -28.44 8.84
C ASN A 425 26.35 -27.21 8.78
N TYR A 426 27.51 -27.31 9.43
CA TYR A 426 28.47 -26.21 9.54
C TYR A 426 28.98 -25.70 8.19
N ARG A 427 29.05 -26.58 7.18
CA ARG A 427 29.50 -26.18 5.83
C ARG A 427 28.51 -25.22 5.17
N LYS A 428 27.21 -25.52 5.21
CA LYS A 428 26.19 -24.61 4.68
C LYS A 428 26.07 -23.33 5.52
N ALA A 429 26.18 -23.46 6.84
CA ALA A 429 26.18 -22.32 7.75
C ALA A 429 27.27 -21.31 7.41
N LEU A 430 28.51 -21.79 7.19
CA LEU A 430 29.64 -20.94 6.84
C LEU A 430 29.39 -20.15 5.56
N ILE A 431 28.85 -20.79 4.51
CA ILE A 431 28.54 -20.13 3.24
C ILE A 431 27.57 -18.96 3.43
N ASP A 432 26.52 -19.14 4.21
CA ASP A 432 25.51 -18.09 4.41
C ASP A 432 26.01 -16.99 5.35
N PHE A 433 26.84 -17.30 6.35
CA PHE A 433 27.53 -16.29 7.15
C PHE A 433 28.55 -15.48 6.34
N GLU A 434 29.29 -16.11 5.43
CA GLU A 434 30.21 -15.42 4.51
C GLU A 434 29.47 -14.46 3.58
N LYS A 435 28.29 -14.85 3.07
CA LYS A 435 27.43 -13.95 2.29
C LYS A 435 26.98 -12.75 3.12
N ALA A 436 26.49 -12.98 4.34
CA ALA A 436 26.07 -11.91 5.23
C ALA A 436 27.22 -10.94 5.55
N LEU A 437 28.41 -11.47 5.84
CA LEU A 437 29.61 -10.68 6.07
C LEU A 437 30.00 -9.85 4.85
N THR A 438 29.96 -10.45 3.66
CA THR A 438 30.27 -9.76 2.40
C THR A 438 29.35 -8.56 2.19
N ILE A 439 28.04 -8.72 2.41
CA ILE A 439 27.05 -7.65 2.30
C ILE A 439 27.33 -6.54 3.34
N HIS A 440 27.67 -6.91 4.57
CA HIS A 440 28.04 -5.93 5.60
C HIS A 440 29.33 -5.16 5.27
N LEU A 441 30.34 -5.85 4.71
CA LEU A 441 31.61 -5.23 4.34
C LEU A 441 31.48 -4.32 3.11
N PHE A 442 30.57 -4.61 2.18
CA PHE A 442 30.31 -3.72 1.04
C PHE A 442 29.78 -2.33 1.48
N LYS A 443 29.13 -2.23 2.65
CA LYS A 443 28.70 -0.96 3.27
C LYS A 443 29.79 -0.17 3.98
N CYS A 444 30.90 -0.82 4.32
CA CYS A 444 32.05 -0.18 4.92
C CYS A 444 33.17 -0.20 3.88
N PRO A 445 33.39 0.87 3.08
CA PRO A 445 34.68 0.99 2.42
C PRO A 445 35.71 1.00 3.54
N ILE A 446 36.48 -0.08 3.63
CA ILE A 446 37.68 -0.12 4.44
C ILE A 446 38.59 0.95 3.81
N THR A 447 38.53 2.16 4.34
CA THR A 447 39.59 3.15 4.14
C THR A 447 40.79 2.65 4.93
N GLY A 448 41.57 1.75 4.30
CA GLY A 448 42.94 1.45 4.72
C GLY A 448 43.94 2.23 3.86
N PRO A 449 45.18 2.47 4.32
CA PRO A 449 45.78 2.00 5.57
C PRO A 449 46.14 3.14 6.55
N SER A 450 46.25 2.73 7.81
CA SER A 450 47.00 3.35 8.90
C SER A 450 48.08 4.37 8.47
N SER A 451 47.88 5.62 8.88
CA SER A 451 48.97 6.59 9.05
C SER A 451 50.05 5.97 9.96
N PRO A 452 51.34 5.98 9.56
CA PRO A 452 52.41 5.51 10.41
C PRO A 452 52.52 6.43 11.62
N ARG A 453 52.34 5.88 12.82
CA ARG A 453 52.74 6.53 14.08
C ARG A 453 54.21 6.95 13.97
N THR A 454 54.47 8.23 13.79
CA THR A 454 55.75 8.82 14.14
C THR A 454 55.84 8.95 15.65
N LYS A 455 57.01 8.56 16.15
CA LYS A 455 57.43 8.36 17.54
C LYS A 455 57.20 9.56 18.46
#